data_AF-B2HPF4-F1
#
_entry.id   AF-B2HPF4-F1
#
_cell.length_a   1.000
_cell.length_b   1.000
_cell.length_c   1.000
_cell.angle_alpha   90.00
_cell.angle_beta   90.00
_cell.angle_gamma   90.00
#
_symmetry.space_group_name_H-M   'P 1'
#
loop_
_entity.id
_entity.type
_entity.pdbx_description
1 polymer ?
#
loop_
_entity_poly.entity_id
_entity_poly.type
_entity_poly.pdbx_seq_one_letter_code
_entity_poly.pdbx_strand_id
1 'polypeptide(L)'
;MTEGKFAARADVTGRFEGTIPANRLDWVDTYIGDVETELMYQVPSLRKSIEEITAESVAAGDSDRINRVKGLVARKVLELFRNPDGSSQLSRTTPDITVSRTWSPDTTRGRVEFSTAELAKVRLRKKRQKFGTIRVVPGLISK
;
A
#
# COMPACT_ATOMS: atom_id res chain seq x y z
N MET A 1 19.79 -11.59 4.53
CA MET A 1 18.94 -10.39 4.40
C MET A 1 17.64 -10.84 3.80
N THR A 2 16.54 -10.70 4.53
CA THR A 2 15.22 -11.14 4.11
C THR A 2 14.63 -10.03 3.24
N GLU A 3 14.71 -10.20 1.93
CA GLU A 3 14.01 -9.33 1.00
C GLU A 3 12.49 -9.51 1.17
N GLY A 4 11.74 -8.41 1.14
CA GLY A 4 10.28 -8.45 1.21
C GLY A 4 9.69 -9.18 0.00
N LYS A 5 8.51 -9.75 0.18
CA LYS A 5 7.77 -10.46 -0.88
C LYS A 5 7.38 -9.52 -2.03
N PHE A 6 7.06 -8.25 -1.73
CA PHE A 6 6.57 -7.28 -2.71
C PHE A 6 7.52 -6.10 -2.94
N ALA A 7 8.23 -5.67 -1.91
CA ALA A 7 9.16 -4.55 -1.98
C ALA A 7 10.56 -4.98 -1.50
N ALA A 8 11.57 -4.54 -2.25
CA ALA A 8 12.96 -4.65 -1.85
C ALA A 8 13.45 -3.35 -1.20
N ARG A 9 14.59 -3.43 -0.50
CA ARG A 9 15.28 -2.26 0.07
C ARG A 9 15.51 -1.16 -0.97
N ALA A 10 15.90 -1.55 -2.18
CA ALA A 10 16.14 -0.64 -3.31
C ALA A 10 14.90 0.21 -3.68
N ASP A 11 13.70 -0.34 -3.47
CA ASP A 11 12.44 0.33 -3.81
C ASP A 11 12.04 1.41 -2.80
N VAL A 12 12.54 1.28 -1.57
CA VAL A 12 12.38 2.27 -0.50
C VAL A 12 13.44 3.35 -0.65
N THR A 13 14.72 2.95 -0.80
CA THR A 13 15.82 3.91 -0.94
C THR A 13 15.71 4.73 -2.22
N GLY A 14 15.29 4.12 -3.33
CA GLY A 14 15.11 4.82 -4.61
C GLY A 14 13.95 5.83 -4.61
N ARG A 15 13.03 5.76 -3.64
CA ARG A 15 11.93 6.72 -3.47
C ARG A 15 12.20 7.77 -2.40
N PHE A 16 13.30 7.64 -1.66
CA PHE A 16 13.65 8.60 -0.64
C PHE A 16 14.28 9.83 -1.29
N GLU A 17 13.86 11.03 -0.86
CA GLU A 17 14.33 12.32 -1.38
C GLU A 17 15.79 12.66 -0.99
N GLY A 18 16.54 11.68 -0.48
CA GLY A 18 17.92 11.84 -0.02
C GLY A 18 18.60 10.49 0.19
N THR A 19 19.58 10.43 1.07
CA THR A 19 20.29 9.18 1.39
C THR A 19 19.86 8.69 2.77
N ILE A 20 19.37 7.45 2.84
CA ILE A 20 19.12 6.78 4.13
C ILE A 20 20.49 6.42 4.73
N PRO A 21 20.78 6.83 5.97
CA PRO A 21 22.02 6.45 6.65
C PRO A 21 22.20 4.93 6.69
N ALA A 22 23.44 4.44 6.49
CA ALA A 22 23.72 3.01 6.39
C ALA A 22 23.27 2.21 7.63
N ASN A 23 23.39 2.81 8.83
CA ASN A 23 22.94 2.22 10.10
C ASN A 23 21.41 2.09 10.23
N ARG A 24 20.64 2.64 9.29
CA ARG A 24 19.17 2.54 9.25
C ARG A 24 18.67 1.57 8.18
N LEU A 25 19.55 0.96 7.38
CA LEU A 25 19.13 0.03 6.33
C LEU A 25 18.54 -1.26 6.89
N ASP A 26 19.05 -1.76 8.01
CA ASP A 26 18.48 -2.94 8.65
C ASP A 26 17.09 -2.65 9.25
N TRP A 27 16.89 -1.43 9.76
CA TRP A 27 15.57 -0.96 10.18
C TRP A 27 14.59 -0.96 9.00
N VAL A 28 15.03 -0.53 7.81
CA VAL A 28 14.19 -0.55 6.60
C VAL A 28 13.77 -1.98 6.25
N ASP A 29 14.69 -2.94 6.27
CA ASP A 29 14.35 -4.33 5.94
C ASP A 29 13.35 -4.94 6.92
N THR A 30 13.53 -4.73 8.22
CA THR A 30 12.59 -5.21 9.25
C THR A 30 11.19 -4.63 9.01
N TYR A 31 11.11 -3.32 8.81
CA TYR A 31 9.83 -2.64 8.62
C TYR A 31 9.15 -2.96 7.30
N ILE A 32 9.89 -3.30 6.24
CA ILE A 32 9.30 -3.84 5.01
C ILE A 32 8.53 -5.13 5.34
N GLY A 33 9.15 -6.06 6.08
CA GLY A 33 8.51 -7.31 6.48
C GLY A 33 7.27 -7.12 7.35
N ASP A 34 7.34 -6.20 8.32
CA ASP A 34 6.20 -5.89 9.21
C ASP A 34 5.03 -5.29 8.42
N VAL A 35 5.31 -4.31 7.55
CA VAL A 35 4.31 -3.65 6.70
C VAL A 35 3.67 -4.62 5.72
N GLU A 36 4.43 -5.53 5.13
CA GLU A 36 3.89 -6.55 4.23
C GLU A 36 3.03 -7.58 4.98
N THR A 37 3.44 -7.98 6.17
CA THR A 37 2.68 -8.91 7.03
C THR A 37 1.32 -8.31 7.38
N GLU A 38 1.29 -7.05 7.80
CA GLU A 38 0.03 -6.35 8.07
C GLU A 38 -0.82 -6.19 6.82
N LEU A 39 -0.20 -5.85 5.68
CA LEU A 39 -0.93 -5.71 4.42
C LEU A 39 -1.59 -7.03 4.01
N MET A 40 -0.90 -8.15 4.23
CA MET A 40 -1.42 -9.51 4.01
C MET A 40 -2.47 -9.92 5.05
N TYR A 41 -2.45 -9.34 6.25
CA TYR A 41 -3.51 -9.49 7.25
C TYR A 41 -4.80 -8.79 6.77
N GLN A 42 -4.70 -7.54 6.36
CA GLN A 42 -5.86 -6.72 5.94
C GLN A 42 -6.37 -7.04 4.52
N VAL A 43 -5.52 -7.59 3.66
CA VAL A 43 -5.85 -8.01 2.29
C VAL A 43 -5.41 -9.46 2.06
N PRO A 44 -6.19 -10.46 2.52
CA PRO A 44 -5.82 -11.87 2.43
C PRO A 44 -5.53 -12.38 1.01
N SER A 45 -6.10 -11.75 -0.02
CA SER A 45 -5.80 -12.09 -1.43
C SER A 45 -4.34 -11.90 -1.84
N LEU A 46 -3.54 -11.14 -1.08
CA LEU A 46 -2.11 -10.96 -1.31
C LEU A 46 -1.25 -12.08 -0.68
N ARG A 47 -1.85 -13.02 0.06
CA ARG A 47 -1.11 -14.15 0.64
C ARG A 47 -0.68 -15.17 -0.42
N LYS A 48 -1.37 -15.20 -1.56
CA LYS A 48 -1.11 -16.04 -2.74
C LYS A 48 0.28 -15.82 -3.34
N SER A 49 0.73 -16.71 -4.21
CA SER A 49 2.00 -16.52 -4.92
C SER A 49 1.92 -15.28 -5.84
N ILE A 50 3.07 -14.69 -6.16
CA ILE A 50 3.12 -13.50 -7.04
C ILE A 50 2.53 -13.82 -8.42
N GLU A 51 2.77 -15.03 -8.92
CA GLU A 51 2.24 -15.52 -10.19
C GLU A 51 0.71 -15.59 -10.18
N GLU A 52 0.13 -16.16 -9.11
CA GLU A 52 -1.33 -16.22 -8.94
C GLU A 52 -1.95 -14.82 -8.83
N ILE A 53 -1.32 -13.93 -8.05
CA ILE A 53 -1.78 -12.54 -7.92
C ILE A 53 -1.75 -11.86 -9.30
N THR A 54 -0.69 -12.07 -10.09
CA THR A 54 -0.56 -11.51 -11.44
C THR A 54 -1.67 -12.02 -12.35
N ALA A 55 -1.89 -13.33 -12.37
CA ALA A 55 -2.93 -13.96 -13.19
C ALA A 55 -4.33 -13.44 -12.84
N GLU A 56 -4.67 -13.36 -11.54
CA GLU A 56 -5.96 -12.82 -11.09
C GLU A 56 -6.12 -11.34 -11.43
N SER A 57 -5.03 -10.59 -11.31
CA SER A 57 -5.02 -9.15 -11.60
C SER A 57 -5.24 -8.90 -13.10
N VAL A 58 -4.58 -9.66 -13.97
CA VAL A 58 -4.81 -9.63 -15.42
C VAL A 58 -6.25 -10.04 -15.76
N ALA A 59 -6.77 -11.12 -15.16
CA ALA A 59 -8.15 -11.56 -15.37
C ALA A 59 -9.19 -10.50 -14.93
N ALA A 60 -8.88 -9.73 -13.88
CA ALA A 60 -9.70 -8.61 -13.43
C ALA A 60 -9.54 -7.34 -14.29
N GLY A 61 -8.54 -7.28 -15.19
CA GLY A 61 -8.22 -6.12 -16.00
C GLY A 61 -7.37 -5.06 -15.29
N ASP A 62 -6.52 -5.47 -14.35
CA ASP A 62 -5.74 -4.61 -13.46
C ASP A 62 -4.29 -5.11 -13.30
N SER A 63 -3.53 -5.16 -14.40
CA SER A 63 -2.15 -5.68 -14.43
C SER A 63 -1.18 -4.95 -13.49
N ASP A 64 -1.45 -3.68 -13.16
CA ASP A 64 -0.58 -2.83 -12.32
C ASP A 64 -0.77 -2.98 -10.82
N ARG A 65 -1.59 -3.95 -10.38
CA ARG A 65 -1.87 -4.16 -8.95
C ARG A 65 -0.60 -4.37 -8.12
N ILE A 66 0.35 -5.16 -8.60
CA ILE A 66 1.61 -5.44 -7.88
C ILE A 66 2.47 -4.18 -7.77
N ASN A 67 2.57 -3.38 -8.84
CA ASN A 67 3.29 -2.12 -8.81
C ASN A 67 2.70 -1.14 -7.78
N ARG A 68 1.37 -1.13 -7.63
CA ARG A 68 0.67 -0.33 -6.62
C ARG A 68 0.90 -0.87 -5.20
N VAL A 69 0.88 -2.18 -5.00
CA VAL A 69 1.26 -2.82 -3.71
C VAL A 69 2.66 -2.37 -3.30
N LYS A 70 3.62 -2.53 -4.21
CA LYS A 70 5.02 -2.17 -4.01
C LYS A 70 5.20 -0.69 -3.65
N GLY A 71 4.53 0.21 -4.38
CA GLY A 71 4.54 1.64 -4.07
C GLY A 71 3.87 1.99 -2.73
N LEU A 72 2.84 1.23 -2.34
CA LEU A 72 2.16 1.41 -1.06
C LEU A 72 3.06 1.03 0.12
N VAL A 73 3.70 -0.13 0.06
CA VAL A 73 4.64 -0.62 1.07
C VAL A 73 5.79 0.38 1.23
N ALA A 74 6.45 0.76 0.14
CA ALA A 74 7.57 1.68 0.19
C ALA A 74 7.18 3.04 0.79
N ARG A 75 6.03 3.59 0.40
CA ARG A 75 5.54 4.87 0.95
C ARG A 75 5.21 4.78 2.44
N LYS A 76 4.65 3.66 2.91
CA LYS A 76 4.34 3.46 4.33
C LYS A 76 5.61 3.32 5.16
N VAL A 77 6.61 2.58 4.68
CA VAL A 77 7.92 2.48 5.34
C VAL A 77 8.59 3.85 5.44
N LEU A 78 8.55 4.66 4.38
CA LEU A 78 9.08 6.03 4.41
C LEU A 78 8.28 6.96 5.35
N GLU A 79 6.97 6.78 5.46
CA GLU A 79 6.13 7.50 6.42
C GLU A 79 6.54 7.20 7.87
N LEU A 80 6.74 5.91 8.20
CA LEU A 80 7.23 5.46 9.50
C LEU A 80 8.66 5.95 9.77
N PHE A 81 9.51 5.96 8.75
CA PHE A 81 10.88 6.46 8.87
C PHE A 81 10.94 7.96 9.19
N ARG A 82 10.04 8.75 8.59
CA ARG A 82 9.97 10.21 8.77
C ARG A 82 9.31 10.62 10.08
N ASN A 83 8.39 9.79 10.60
CA ASN A 83 7.67 10.04 11.83
C ASN A 83 7.58 8.77 12.68
N PRO A 84 8.69 8.37 13.34
CA PRO A 84 8.73 7.15 14.13
C PRO A 84 7.83 7.21 15.36
N ASP A 85 7.58 8.41 15.91
CA ASP A 85 6.79 8.60 17.13
C ASP A 85 5.28 8.64 16.85
N GLY A 86 4.87 8.67 15.58
CA GLY A 86 3.46 8.81 15.18
C GLY A 86 2.80 10.10 15.66
N SER A 87 3.58 11.09 16.04
CA SER A 87 3.10 12.39 16.48
C SER A 87 2.37 13.11 15.34
N SER A 88 1.20 13.68 15.61
CA SER A 88 0.46 14.50 14.64
C SER A 88 1.03 15.91 14.51
N GLN A 89 1.84 16.33 15.48
CA GLN A 89 2.44 17.65 15.57
C GLN A 89 3.85 17.53 16.16
N LEU A 90 4.83 18.10 15.45
CA LEU A 90 6.18 18.26 15.97
C LEU A 90 6.49 19.76 16.05
N SER A 91 6.71 20.24 17.27
CA SER A 91 7.13 21.61 17.54
C SER A 91 8.55 21.58 18.08
N ARG A 92 9.51 22.12 17.32
CA ARG A 92 10.89 22.26 17.77
C ARG A 92 11.16 23.74 17.99
N THR A 93 11.33 24.12 19.25
CA THR A 93 11.65 25.49 19.66
C THR A 93 13.16 25.60 19.88
N THR A 94 13.82 26.43 19.07
CA THR A 94 15.21 26.86 19.26
C THR A 94 15.14 28.34 19.67
N PRO A 95 16.13 28.95 20.38
CA PRO A 95 15.95 30.23 21.08
C PRO A 95 15.33 31.36 20.26
N ASP A 96 15.56 31.41 18.94
CA ASP A 96 15.01 32.46 18.05
C ASP A 96 14.02 31.96 16.98
N ILE A 97 13.80 30.64 16.85
CA ILE A 97 12.97 30.07 15.77
C ILE A 97 12.15 28.89 16.29
N THR A 98 10.83 28.99 16.10
CA THR A 98 9.90 27.87 16.26
C THR A 98 9.57 27.29 14.89
N VAL A 99 9.95 26.03 14.67
CA VAL A 99 9.49 25.27 13.49
C VAL A 99 8.39 24.33 13.94
N SER A 100 7.16 24.62 13.51
CA SER A 100 6.00 23.75 13.69
C SER A 100 5.71 22.98 12.41
N ARG A 101 5.66 21.65 12.50
CA ARG A 101 5.17 20.79 11.42
C ARG A 101 3.93 20.07 11.92
N THR A 102 2.81 20.29 11.24
CA THR A 102 1.52 19.69 11.57
C THR A 102 1.10 18.77 10.43
N TRP A 103 0.74 17.54 10.78
CA TRP A 103 0.27 16.53 9.85
C TRP A 103 -1.24 16.35 10.01
N SER A 104 -1.97 16.20 8.89
CA SER A 104 -3.39 15.83 8.91
C SER A 104 -3.70 14.70 9.91
N PRO A 105 -4.83 14.74 10.64
CA PRO A 105 -5.22 13.68 11.56
C PRO A 105 -5.63 12.43 10.77
N ASP A 106 -4.69 11.50 10.58
CA ASP A 106 -4.96 10.15 10.11
C ASP A 106 -4.60 9.21 11.27
N THR A 107 -5.57 8.40 11.71
CA THR A 107 -5.40 7.51 12.87
C THR A 107 -4.40 6.39 12.61
N THR A 108 -4.08 6.11 11.35
CA THR A 108 -3.11 5.07 10.94
C THR A 108 -1.68 5.60 10.78
N ARG A 109 -1.45 6.91 11.00
CA ARG A 109 -0.11 7.51 10.90
C ARG A 109 0.82 7.07 12.01
N GLY A 110 2.08 6.81 11.63
CA GLY A 110 3.11 6.35 12.57
C GLY A 110 2.91 4.92 13.07
N ARG A 111 1.88 4.22 12.56
CA ARG A 111 1.60 2.83 12.86
C ARG A 111 1.72 2.00 11.60
N VAL A 112 2.01 0.73 11.78
CA VAL A 112 1.92 -0.27 10.71
C VAL A 112 0.43 -0.57 10.52
N GLU A 113 -0.33 0.40 10.03
CA GLU A 113 -1.75 0.29 9.71
C GLU A 113 -2.03 1.04 8.41
N PHE A 114 -3.07 0.62 7.69
CA PHE A 114 -3.46 1.22 6.42
C PHE A 114 -4.85 1.83 6.50
N SER A 115 -5.00 3.01 5.90
CA SER A 115 -6.31 3.63 5.76
C SER A 115 -7.19 2.84 4.76
N THR A 116 -8.50 2.98 4.89
CA THR A 116 -9.46 2.33 3.98
C THR A 116 -9.26 2.74 2.52
N ALA A 117 -8.88 4.00 2.28
CA ALA A 117 -8.56 4.53 0.96
C ALA A 117 -7.30 3.91 0.35
N GLU A 118 -6.29 3.61 1.18
CA GLU A 118 -5.07 2.92 0.77
C GLU A 118 -5.35 1.46 0.40
N LEU A 119 -6.12 0.77 1.23
CA LEU A 119 -6.54 -0.61 0.97
C LEU A 119 -7.40 -0.73 -0.30
N ALA A 120 -8.27 0.25 -0.55
CA ALA A 120 -9.11 0.27 -1.75
C ALA A 120 -8.29 0.32 -3.06
N LYS A 121 -7.09 0.92 -3.03
CA LYS A 121 -6.20 0.95 -4.20
C LYS A 121 -5.57 -0.42 -4.48
N VAL A 122 -5.40 -1.25 -3.47
CA VAL A 122 -4.66 -2.52 -3.57
C VAL A 122 -5.58 -3.75 -3.65
N ARG A 123 -6.84 -3.59 -3.25
CA ARG A 123 -7.87 -4.63 -3.36
C ARG A 123 -8.20 -4.91 -4.83
N LEU A 124 -8.32 -6.19 -5.16
CA LEU A 124 -8.77 -6.63 -6.47
C LEU A 124 -10.15 -6.04 -6.77
N ARG A 125 -10.28 -5.33 -7.89
CA ARG A 125 -11.57 -4.79 -8.33
C ARG A 125 -12.49 -5.93 -8.75
N LYS A 126 -13.42 -6.32 -7.88
CA LYS A 126 -14.49 -7.24 -8.26
C LYS A 126 -15.42 -6.52 -9.24
N LYS A 127 -15.54 -7.04 -10.47
CA LYS A 127 -16.59 -6.61 -11.39
C LYS A 127 -17.94 -6.85 -10.70
N ARG A 128 -18.67 -5.78 -10.38
CA ARG A 128 -20.06 -5.89 -9.95
C ARG A 128 -20.82 -6.59 -11.07
N GLN A 129 -21.25 -7.83 -10.84
CA GLN A 129 -22.21 -8.45 -11.74
C GLN A 129 -23.46 -7.59 -11.73
N LYS A 130 -23.90 -7.15 -12.91
CA LYS A 130 -25.19 -6.50 -13.09
C LYS A 130 -26.27 -7.57 -12.89
N PHE A 131 -26.61 -7.85 -11.62
CA PHE A 131 -27.82 -8.59 -11.31
C PHE A 131 -29.01 -7.74 -11.78
N GLY A 132 -29.74 -8.20 -12.80
CA GLY A 132 -30.96 -7.55 -13.28
C GLY A 132 -31.22 -7.52 -14.79
N THR A 133 -30.24 -7.79 -15.65
CA THR A 133 -30.50 -7.86 -17.11
C THR A 133 -30.71 -9.30 -17.55
N ILE A 134 -31.95 -9.80 -17.43
CA ILE A 134 -32.42 -10.94 -18.22
C ILE A 134 -32.48 -10.45 -19.67
N ARG A 135 -31.60 -10.95 -20.54
CA ARG A 135 -31.72 -10.74 -21.99
C ARG A 135 -32.89 -11.60 -22.46
N VAL A 136 -34.10 -11.03 -22.50
CA VAL A 136 -35.21 -11.64 -23.23
C VAL A 136 -34.86 -11.56 -24.70
N VAL A 137 -34.49 -12.69 -25.29
CA VAL A 137 -34.35 -12.82 -26.74
C VAL A 137 -35.76 -12.76 -27.32
N PRO A 138 -36.09 -11.80 -28.22
CA PRO A 138 -37.41 -11.77 -28.85
C PRO A 138 -37.55 -13.00 -29.75
N GLY A 139 -38.53 -13.86 -29.46
CA GLY A 139 -38.88 -14.97 -30.32
C GLY A 139 -39.47 -14.46 -31.63
N LEU A 140 -38.76 -14.69 -32.74
CA LEU A 140 -39.31 -14.53 -34.08
C LEU A 140 -40.33 -15.65 -34.32
N ILE A 141 -41.62 -15.31 -34.29
CA ILE A 141 -42.69 -16.16 -34.82
C ILE A 141 -42.77 -15.86 -36.32
N SER A 142 -42.22 -16.74 -37.15
CA SER A 142 -42.55 -16.75 -38.58
C SER A 142 -43.77 -17.65 -38.79
N LYS A 143 -44.80 -17.10 -39.45
CA LYS A 143 -45.89 -17.86 -40.06
C LYS A 143 -45.42 -18.57 -41.32
#